data_AF-A0A1G6LV82-F1
#
_entry.id   AF-A0A1G6LV82-F1
#
_cell.length_a   1.000
_cell.length_b   1.000
_cell.length_c   1.000
_cell.angle_alpha   90.00
_cell.angle_beta   90.00
_cell.angle_gamma   90.00
#
_symmetry.space_group_name_H-M   'P 1'
#
loop_
_entity.id
_entity.type
_entity.pdbx_description
1 polymer ?
#
loop_
_entity_poly.entity_id
_entity_poly.type
_entity_poly.pdbx_seq_one_letter_code
_entity_poly.pdbx_strand_id
1 'polypeptide(L)'
;MRRILVSGGSVLTTNAIARQLFLYASLLADQQRTDVVDFPVSFEGEATNCTLLVGAQLALTAVTVPRTEAGTLPGEDSALFELQRRCDDARTATTPASSPHSIDR
;
A
#
# COMPACT_ATOMS: atom_id res chain seq x y z
N MET A 1 -2.52 -5.50 -15.02
CA MET A 1 -3.33 -5.07 -13.87
C MET A 1 -3.37 -6.19 -12.84
N ARG A 2 -3.65 -5.84 -11.59
CA ARG A 2 -3.76 -6.74 -10.45
C ARG A 2 -5.14 -6.59 -9.84
N ARG A 3 -5.81 -7.70 -9.58
CA ARG A 3 -7.07 -7.70 -8.82
C ARG A 3 -6.75 -7.92 -7.35
N ILE A 4 -7.05 -6.92 -6.53
CA ILE A 4 -6.92 -6.97 -5.08
C ILE A 4 -8.18 -7.62 -4.52
N LEU A 5 -8.02 -8.61 -3.65
CA LEU A 5 -9.10 -9.29 -2.94
C LEU A 5 -9.07 -8.84 -1.48
N VAL A 6 -10.18 -8.28 -0.99
CA VAL A 6 -10.31 -7.81 0.39
C VAL A 6 -11.76 -7.87 0.87
N SER A 7 -11.97 -8.39 2.09
CA SER A 7 -13.28 -8.43 2.77
C SER A 7 -14.44 -8.95 1.92
N GLY A 8 -14.20 -9.96 1.08
CA GLY A 8 -15.21 -10.56 0.20
C GLY A 8 -15.47 -9.77 -1.10
N GLY A 9 -14.84 -8.62 -1.29
CA GLY A 9 -14.87 -7.82 -2.51
C GLY A 9 -13.58 -7.93 -3.32
N SER A 10 -13.59 -7.33 -4.51
CA SER A 10 -12.37 -7.17 -5.29
C SER A 10 -12.37 -5.88 -6.10
N VAL A 11 -11.18 -5.29 -6.24
CA VAL A 11 -10.95 -4.10 -7.08
C VAL A 11 -9.79 -4.37 -8.02
N LEU A 12 -9.82 -3.78 -9.22
CA LEU A 12 -8.74 -3.89 -10.19
C LEU A 12 -7.86 -2.64 -10.11
N THR A 13 -6.55 -2.79 -10.01
CA THR A 13 -5.63 -1.64 -10.07
C THR A 13 -4.43 -1.95 -10.96
N THR A 14 -3.59 -0.96 -11.20
CA THR A 14 -2.38 -1.15 -12.00
C THR A 14 -1.37 -2.03 -11.27
N ASN A 15 -0.42 -2.59 -12.03
CA ASN A 15 0.63 -3.42 -11.42
C ASN A 15 1.53 -2.59 -10.50
N ALA A 16 1.77 -1.32 -10.85
CA ALA A 16 2.63 -0.43 -10.09
C ALA A 16 1.98 -0.10 -8.73
N ILE A 17 0.72 0.33 -8.74
CA ILE A 17 -0.03 0.61 -7.51
C ILE A 17 -0.11 -0.63 -6.62
N ALA A 18 -0.51 -1.78 -7.17
CA ALA A 18 -0.57 -3.01 -6.39
C ALA A 18 0.78 -3.39 -5.78
N ARG A 19 1.88 -3.27 -6.54
CA ARG A 19 3.22 -3.56 -6.00
C ARG A 19 3.56 -2.63 -4.84
N GLN A 20 3.36 -1.34 -5.00
CA GLN A 20 3.71 -0.34 -3.98
C GLN A 20 2.82 -0.48 -2.73
N LEU A 21 1.53 -0.73 -2.92
CA LEU A 21 0.57 -1.02 -1.85
C LEU A 21 1.03 -2.20 -0.99
N PHE A 22 1.46 -3.31 -1.61
CA PHE A 22 1.94 -4.48 -0.89
C PHE A 22 3.25 -4.23 -0.14
N LEU A 23 4.16 -3.46 -0.72
CA LEU A 23 5.39 -3.05 -0.03
C LEU A 23 5.07 -2.24 1.23
N TYR A 24 4.14 -1.28 1.12
CA TYR A 24 3.74 -0.46 2.26
C TYR A 24 2.98 -1.26 3.33
N ALA A 25 2.02 -2.08 2.92
CA ALA A 25 1.26 -2.94 3.83
C ALA A 25 2.17 -3.91 4.59
N SER A 26 3.18 -4.48 3.91
CA SER A 26 4.17 -5.37 4.55
C SER A 26 5.00 -4.61 5.60
N LEU A 27 5.46 -3.41 5.26
CA LEU A 27 6.21 -2.55 6.19
C LEU A 27 5.39 -2.22 7.44
N LEU A 28 4.11 -1.89 7.28
CA LEU A 28 3.20 -1.63 8.41
C LEU A 28 2.97 -2.89 9.26
N ALA A 29 2.82 -4.06 8.62
CA ALA A 29 2.65 -5.33 9.32
C ALA A 29 3.87 -5.68 10.17
N ASP A 30 5.09 -5.49 9.64
CA ASP A 30 6.34 -5.70 10.37
C ASP A 30 6.44 -4.79 11.61
N GLN A 31 5.85 -3.59 11.55
CA GLN A 31 5.80 -2.61 12.63
C GLN A 31 4.59 -2.79 13.57
N GLN A 32 3.74 -3.80 13.37
CA GLN A 32 2.47 -3.98 14.10
C GLN A 32 1.53 -2.77 14.00
N ARG A 33 1.51 -2.09 12.84
CA ARG A 33 0.71 -0.89 12.57
C ARG A 33 -0.29 -1.12 11.45
N THR A 34 -1.29 -0.25 11.39
CA THR A 34 -2.24 -0.15 10.28
C THR A 34 -2.33 1.30 9.79
N ASP A 35 -2.74 1.49 8.54
CA ASP A 35 -2.98 2.80 7.93
C ASP A 35 -4.10 2.70 6.89
N VAL A 36 -4.74 3.83 6.57
CA VAL A 36 -5.74 3.95 5.51
C VAL A 36 -5.12 4.63 4.30
N VAL A 37 -5.21 3.98 3.15
CA VAL A 37 -4.65 4.49 1.89
C VAL A 37 -5.72 4.66 0.82
N ASP A 38 -5.53 5.68 -0.01
CA ASP A 38 -6.36 5.94 -1.18
C ASP A 38 -5.55 5.65 -2.45
N PHE A 39 -6.13 4.91 -3.39
CA PHE A 39 -5.47 4.63 -4.65
C PHE A 39 -6.48 4.39 -5.78
N PRO A 40 -6.09 4.67 -7.03
CA PRO A 40 -6.99 4.51 -8.16
C PRO A 40 -7.23 3.03 -8.48
N VAL A 41 -8.47 2.73 -8.83
CA VAL A 41 -8.95 1.40 -9.23
C VAL A 41 -9.88 1.51 -10.44
N SER A 42 -10.02 0.41 -11.18
CA SER A 42 -11.16 0.17 -12.04
C SER A 42 -12.18 -0.66 -11.26
N PHE A 43 -13.39 -0.13 -11.13
CA PHE A 43 -14.54 -0.78 -10.52
C PHE A 43 -15.68 -0.78 -11.53
N GLU A 44 -16.22 -1.96 -11.83
CA GLU A 44 -17.28 -2.13 -12.84
C GLU A 44 -16.95 -1.51 -14.23
N GLY A 45 -15.66 -1.43 -14.57
CA GLY A 45 -15.17 -0.86 -15.83
C GLY A 45 -14.89 0.64 -15.77
N GLU A 46 -15.26 1.33 -14.69
CA GLU A 46 -15.01 2.76 -14.50
C GLU A 46 -13.79 3.02 -13.61
N ALA A 47 -13.03 4.06 -13.95
CA ALA A 47 -11.92 4.52 -13.12
C ALA A 47 -12.46 5.33 -11.93
N THR A 48 -12.08 4.93 -10.72
CA THR A 48 -12.45 5.59 -9.46
C THR A 48 -11.32 5.43 -8.44
N ASN A 49 -11.54 5.87 -7.20
CA ASN A 49 -10.62 5.66 -6.09
C ASN A 49 -11.15 4.63 -5.09
N CYS A 50 -10.24 3.86 -4.51
CA CYS A 50 -10.50 2.94 -3.42
C CYS A 50 -9.78 3.43 -2.16
N THR A 51 -10.53 3.55 -1.07
CA THR A 51 -10.00 3.75 0.28
C THR A 51 -9.90 2.39 0.97
N LEU A 52 -8.72 2.04 1.48
CA LEU A 52 -8.44 0.73 2.03
C LEU A 52 -7.62 0.81 3.31
N LEU A 53 -8.07 0.10 4.35
CA LEU A 53 -7.26 -0.15 5.55
C LEU A 53 -6.25 -1.27 5.26
N VAL A 54 -4.97 -1.03 5.54
CA VAL A 54 -3.86 -1.96 5.29
C VAL A 54 -2.93 -2.08 6.50
N GLY A 55 -2.15 -3.16 6.57
CA GLY A 55 -1.14 -3.37 7.61
C GLY A 55 -1.36 -4.63 8.45
N ALA A 56 -0.97 -4.56 9.72
CA ALA A 56 -0.98 -5.69 10.65
C ALA A 56 -2.38 -6.32 10.79
N GLN A 57 -2.41 -7.65 10.80
CA GLN A 57 -3.63 -8.47 10.98
C GLN A 57 -4.70 -8.29 9.88
N LEU A 58 -4.35 -7.66 8.76
CA LEU A 58 -5.23 -7.46 7.61
C LEU A 58 -4.72 -8.26 6.42
N ALA A 59 -5.48 -9.30 6.03
CA ALA A 59 -5.12 -10.12 4.88
C ALA A 59 -5.33 -9.34 3.57
N LEU A 60 -4.26 -9.22 2.78
CA LEU A 60 -4.28 -8.65 1.44
C LEU A 60 -3.80 -9.69 0.45
N THR A 61 -4.59 -9.93 -0.60
CA THR A 61 -4.22 -10.85 -1.68
C THR A 61 -4.42 -10.17 -3.01
N ALA A 62 -3.51 -10.43 -3.96
CA ALA A 62 -3.62 -9.91 -5.31
C ALA A 62 -3.41 -11.04 -6.32
N VAL A 63 -4.27 -11.08 -7.34
CA VAL A 63 -4.14 -12.00 -8.46
C VAL A 63 -3.77 -11.26 -9.74
N THR A 64 -2.90 -11.86 -10.55
CA THR A 64 -2.58 -11.37 -11.89
C THR A 64 -3.81 -11.57 -12.78
N VAL A 65 -4.29 -10.50 -13.40
CA VAL A 65 -5.32 -10.61 -14.42
C VAL A 65 -4.65 -10.70 -15.80
N PRO A 66 -4.88 -11.76 -16.59
CA PRO A 66 -4.35 -11.87 -17.95
C PRO A 66 -4.71 -10.64 -18.79
N ARG A 67 -3.77 -10.17 -19.62
CA ARG A 67 -3.90 -8.94 -20.43
C ARG A 67 -5.16 -8.99 -21.31
N THR A 68 -6.11 -8.10 -21.05
CA THR A 68 -7.05 -7.60 -22.07
C THR A 68 -6.84 -6.12 -22.34
N GLU A 69 -6.47 -5.32 -21.33
CA GLU A 69 -6.20 -3.88 -21.50
C GLU A 69 -5.01 -3.42 -20.65
N ALA A 70 -4.03 -2.77 -21.29
CA ALA A 70 -2.98 -2.04 -20.59
C ALA A 70 -3.54 -0.66 -20.22
N GLY A 71 -4.25 -0.58 -19.09
CA GLY A 71 -4.80 0.68 -18.58
C GLY A 71 -3.83 1.34 -17.60
N THR A 72 -3.42 2.56 -17.89
CA THR A 72 -3.07 3.52 -16.84
C THR A 72 -4.37 3.94 -16.15
N LEU A 73 -4.31 4.27 -14.86
CA LEU A 73 -5.46 4.84 -14.16
C LEU A 73 -5.20 6.33 -13.89
N PRO A 74 -6.21 7.21 -14.03
CA PRO A 74 -6.08 8.60 -13.61
C PRO A 74 -5.59 8.70 -12.15
N GLY A 75 -4.60 9.56 -11.91
CA GLY A 75 -4.02 9.76 -10.57
C GLY A 75 -3.02 8.69 -10.12
N GLU A 76 -2.64 7.73 -10.98
CA GLU A 76 -1.65 6.69 -10.66
C GLU A 76 -0.33 7.27 -10.15
N ASP A 77 0.24 8.25 -10.84
CA ASP A 77 1.53 8.84 -10.44
C ASP A 77 1.46 9.51 -9.06
N SER A 78 0.37 10.22 -8.78
CA SER A 78 0.15 10.87 -7.48
C SER A 78 0.00 9.86 -6.35
N ALA A 79 -0.76 8.77 -6.59
CA ALA A 79 -0.92 7.72 -5.59
C ALA A 79 0.37 6.93 -5.36
N LEU A 80 1.17 6.67 -6.40
CA LEU A 80 2.49 6.06 -6.27
C LEU A 80 3.44 6.94 -5.45
N PHE A 81 3.45 8.25 -5.73
CA PHE A 81 4.26 9.21 -4.99
C PHE A 81 3.87 9.22 -3.50
N GLU A 82 2.58 9.28 -3.19
CA GLU A 82 2.11 9.29 -1.80
C GLU A 82 2.42 7.99 -1.06
N LEU A 83 2.19 6.82 -1.67
CA LEU A 83 2.55 5.53 -1.08
C LEU A 83 4.06 5.40 -0.85
N GLN A 84 4.88 5.93 -1.75
CA GLN A 84 6.33 5.98 -1.59
C GLN A 84 6.74 6.90 -0.43
N ARG A 85 6.18 8.11 -0.37
CA ARG A 85 6.41 9.06 0.74
C ARG A 85 6.08 8.42 2.10
N ARG A 86 4.92 7.76 2.20
CA ARG A 86 4.52 7.05 3.43
C ARG A 86 5.43 5.87 3.79
N CYS A 87 5.96 5.14 2.80
CA CYS A 87 6.97 4.12 3.05
C CYS A 87 8.23 4.71 3.70
N ASP A 88 8.69 5.84 3.19
CA ASP A 88 9.91 6.49 3.68
C ASP A 88 9.71 7.07 5.09
N ASP A 89 8.56 7.68 5.36
CA ASP A 89 8.16 8.12 6.70
C ASP A 89 8.08 6.95 7.70
N ALA A 90 7.47 5.84 7.31
CA ALA A 90 7.34 4.67 8.19
C ALA A 90 8.69 4.01 8.50
N ARG A 91 9.65 4.03 7.57
CA ARG A 91 11.02 3.51 7.81
C ARG A 91 11.79 4.40 8.78
N THR A 92 11.72 5.72 8.61
CA THR A 92 12.42 6.66 9.50
C THR A 92 11.90 6.60 10.93
N ALA A 93 10.59 6.42 11.11
CA ALA A 93 9.96 6.28 12.43
C ALA A 93 10.41 5.03 13.23
N THR A 94 10.96 4.00 12.57
CA THR A 94 11.38 2.74 13.22
C THR A 94 12.82 2.78 13.73
N THR A 95 13.58 3.85 13.49
CA THR A 95 14.95 3.97 14.02
C THR A 95 14.86 4.42 15.48
N PRO A 96 15.14 3.56 16.48
CA PRO A 96 15.18 4.03 17.86
C PRO A 96 16.31 5.05 17.98
N ALA A 97 16.01 6.22 18.52
CA ALA A 97 17.03 7.11 19.03
C ALA A 97 17.82 6.33 20.09
N SER A 98 19.03 5.90 19.75
CA SER A 98 19.98 5.31 20.67
C SER A 98 20.12 6.25 21.86
N SER A 99 19.51 5.90 22.99
CA SER A 99 19.63 6.67 24.22
C SER A 99 21.10 6.62 24.66
N PRO A 100 21.79 7.75 24.86
CA PRO A 100 23.12 7.72 25.44
C PRO A 100 22.96 7.26 26.89
N HIS A 101 23.32 6.00 27.13
CA HIS A 101 23.44 5.47 28.48
C HIS A 101 24.68 6.11 29.10
N SER A 102 24.50 7.26 29.74
CA SER A 102 25.51 7.87 30.60
C SER A 102 25.73 6.93 31.80
N ILE A 103 26.80 6.14 31.73
CA ILE A 103 27.30 5.41 32.90
C ILE A 103 28.07 6.44 33.73
N ASP A 104 27.42 6.92 34.77
CA ASP A 104 28.05 7.70 35.82
C ASP A 104 28.50 6.71 36.90
N ARG A 105 29.82 6.48 37.00
CA ARG A 105 30.55 5.99 38.19
C ARG A 105 32.05 5.96 37.97
#